data_AF-A0A7S1BRK0-F1
#
_entry.id   AF-A0A7S1BRK0-F1
#
_cell.length_a   1.000
_cell.length_b   1.000
_cell.length_c   1.000
_cell.angle_alpha   90.00
_cell.angle_beta   90.00
_cell.angle_gamma   90.00
#
_symmetry.space_group_name_H-M   'P 1'
#
loop_
_entity.id
_entity.type
_entity.pdbx_description
1 polymer ?
#
loop_
_entity_poly.entity_id
_entity_poly.type
_entity_poly.pdbx_seq_one_letter_code
_entity_poly.pdbx_strand_id
1 'polypeptide(L)'
;MGLWTSESTSPSDDAACFVQPTIEITNAIESVHKQAGSKRLVFILNPQWRNVDDALDAASKVGGFFGSVASFLGGKGGALKRLNEMGFESTFTIEGYVCKGTDVRLMKRFDSDWAVFALNDMGDGYVSLGTSLERPTYQDVDEMMDEKGIALKYARDIGLADKL
;
A
#
# COMPACT_ATOMS: atom_id res chain seq x y z
N MET A 1 7.67 1.43 -19.67
CA MET A 1 8.67 1.06 -18.64
C MET A 1 9.97 1.79 -18.94
N GLY A 2 10.61 2.35 -17.92
CA GLY A 2 11.90 3.00 -18.07
C GLY A 2 12.78 2.80 -16.83
N LEU A 3 14.09 2.84 -17.03
CA LEU A 3 15.07 2.99 -15.96
C LEU A 3 15.51 4.45 -15.97
N TRP A 4 15.34 5.15 -14.86
CA TRP A 4 15.89 6.49 -14.66
C TRP A 4 17.09 6.38 -13.74
N THR A 5 18.15 7.11 -14.07
CA THR A 5 19.36 7.18 -13.26
C THR A 5 19.68 8.62 -12.96
N SER A 6 20.07 8.93 -11.73
CA SER A 6 20.76 10.17 -11.44
C SER A 6 22.25 10.01 -11.70
N GLU A 7 22.90 11.11 -12.08
CA GLU A 7 24.35 11.21 -12.17
C GLU A 7 24.78 12.26 -11.16
N SER A 8 25.51 11.82 -10.14
CA SER A 8 26.03 12.63 -9.06
C SER A 8 27.55 12.78 -9.20
N THR A 9 28.15 13.69 -8.41
CA THR A 9 29.61 13.90 -8.43
C THR A 9 30.40 12.63 -8.07
N SER A 10 29.85 11.80 -7.18
CA SER A 10 30.40 10.50 -6.84
C SER A 10 29.42 9.40 -7.27
N PRO A 11 29.89 8.30 -7.89
CA PRO A 11 29.00 7.20 -8.26
C PRO A 11 28.23 6.58 -7.08
N SER A 12 28.75 6.68 -5.85
CA SER A 12 28.02 6.23 -4.64
C SER A 12 26.72 6.99 -4.42
N ASP A 13 26.62 8.20 -4.93
CA ASP A 13 25.50 9.10 -4.71
C ASP A 13 24.50 9.03 -5.88
N ASP A 14 24.72 8.11 -6.83
CA ASP A 14 23.79 7.81 -7.91
C ASP A 14 22.62 6.97 -7.38
N ALA A 15 21.43 7.22 -7.94
CA ALA A 15 20.23 6.46 -7.70
C ALA A 15 19.67 5.89 -9.01
N ALA A 16 19.12 4.69 -8.94
CA ALA A 16 18.44 4.01 -10.03
C ALA A 16 16.96 3.80 -9.70
N CYS A 17 16.07 4.31 -10.55
CA CYS A 17 14.62 4.17 -10.41
C CYS A 17 14.04 3.34 -11.56
N PHE A 18 13.41 2.22 -11.22
CA PHE A 18 12.58 1.49 -12.18
C PHE A 18 11.17 2.06 -12.18
N VAL A 19 10.75 2.66 -13.30
CA VAL A 19 9.44 3.28 -13.47
C VAL A 19 8.50 2.34 -14.22
N GLN A 20 7.42 1.97 -13.55
CA GLN A 20 6.39 1.03 -14.04
C GLN A 20 7.00 -0.28 -14.57
N PRO A 21 7.81 -0.99 -13.76
CA PRO A 21 8.31 -2.30 -14.15
C PRO A 21 7.15 -3.28 -14.37
N THR A 22 7.31 -4.15 -15.37
CA THR A 22 6.47 -5.32 -15.53
C THR A 22 7.15 -6.51 -14.86
N ILE A 23 6.43 -7.61 -14.66
CA ILE A 23 6.94 -8.78 -13.92
C ILE A 23 8.15 -9.43 -14.63
N GLU A 24 8.23 -9.30 -15.95
CA GLU A 24 9.26 -9.90 -16.81
C GLU A 24 10.65 -9.31 -16.58
N ILE A 25 10.74 -8.08 -16.06
CA ILE A 25 12.02 -7.40 -15.86
C ILE A 25 12.59 -7.54 -14.44
N THR A 26 12.00 -8.40 -13.61
CA THR A 26 12.51 -8.68 -12.27
C THR A 26 13.98 -9.09 -12.29
N ASN A 27 14.42 -9.84 -13.31
CA ASN A 27 15.83 -10.22 -13.47
C ASN A 27 16.75 -9.01 -13.75
N ALA A 28 16.27 -8.00 -14.48
CA ALA A 28 17.02 -6.77 -14.74
C ALA A 28 17.15 -5.92 -13.47
N ILE A 29 16.07 -5.83 -12.67
CA ILE A 29 16.08 -5.19 -11.34
C ILE A 29 17.12 -5.85 -10.45
N GLU A 30 17.11 -7.18 -10.37
CA GLU A 30 18.07 -7.95 -9.58
C GLU A 30 19.52 -7.70 -10.02
N SER A 31 19.77 -7.67 -11.33
CA SER A 31 21.10 -7.36 -11.87
C SER A 31 21.59 -5.97 -11.48
N VAL A 32 20.73 -4.94 -11.62
CA VAL A 32 21.07 -3.56 -11.25
C VAL A 32 21.25 -3.43 -9.73
N HIS A 33 20.40 -4.07 -8.93
CA HIS A 33 20.53 -4.11 -7.47
C HIS A 33 21.87 -4.71 -7.02
N LYS A 34 22.27 -5.85 -7.61
CA LYS A 34 23.57 -6.48 -7.33
C LYS A 34 24.75 -5.58 -7.71
N GLN A 35 24.65 -4.88 -8.84
CA GLN A 35 25.70 -3.94 -9.27
C GLN A 35 25.74 -2.67 -8.41
N ALA A 36 24.60 -2.18 -7.94
CA ALA A 36 24.50 -1.04 -7.05
C ALA A 36 25.23 -1.29 -5.72
N GLY A 37 25.17 -2.53 -5.22
CA GLY A 37 25.75 -2.90 -3.92
C GLY A 37 25.08 -2.13 -2.78
N SER A 38 25.78 -1.97 -1.66
CA SER A 38 25.24 -1.29 -0.46
C SER A 38 25.31 0.24 -0.51
N LYS A 39 25.92 0.81 -1.55
CA LYS A 39 26.22 2.25 -1.59
C LYS A 39 25.25 3.07 -2.43
N ARG A 40 24.63 2.48 -3.46
CA ARG A 40 23.75 3.18 -4.40
C ARG A 40 22.29 2.83 -4.16
N LEU A 41 21.42 3.82 -4.20
CA LEU A 41 19.99 3.62 -4.00
C LEU A 41 19.37 3.00 -5.26
N VAL A 42 18.66 1.88 -5.09
CA VAL A 42 17.79 1.33 -6.13
C VAL A 42 16.36 1.34 -5.61
N PHE A 43 15.47 2.00 -6.32
CA PHE A 43 14.06 2.10 -5.92
C PHE A 43 13.13 1.85 -7.11
N ILE A 44 11.88 1.54 -6.78
CA ILE A 44 10.87 1.14 -7.75
C ILE A 44 9.66 2.03 -7.59
N LEU A 45 9.17 2.60 -8.68
CA LEU A 45 7.93 3.35 -8.74
C LEU A 45 6.93 2.60 -9.61
N ASN A 46 5.93 1.96 -8.99
CA ASN A 46 4.93 1.21 -9.74
C ASN A 46 3.48 1.45 -9.24
N PRO A 47 2.74 2.37 -9.86
CA PRO A 47 1.33 2.61 -9.52
C PRO A 47 0.40 1.41 -9.78
N GLN A 48 0.80 0.46 -10.64
CA GLN A 48 -0.01 -0.70 -10.97
C GLN A 48 0.12 -1.83 -9.95
N TRP A 49 1.17 -1.80 -9.12
CA TRP A 49 1.42 -2.83 -8.11
C TRP A 49 0.67 -2.59 -6.81
N ARG A 50 -0.64 -2.36 -6.90
CA ARG A 50 -1.55 -2.20 -5.75
C ARG A 50 -1.70 -3.49 -4.97
N ASN A 51 -1.67 -3.46 -3.64
CA ASN A 51 -2.07 -4.63 -2.87
C ASN A 51 -3.58 -4.85 -3.05
N VAL A 52 -4.00 -6.04 -3.50
CA VAL A 52 -5.42 -6.33 -3.82
C VAL A 52 -6.08 -7.18 -2.72
N ASP A 53 -5.35 -7.43 -1.63
CA ASP A 53 -5.77 -8.30 -0.54
C ASP A 53 -7.02 -7.77 0.20
N ASP A 54 -7.36 -6.47 0.09
CA ASP A 54 -8.48 -5.84 0.79
C ASP A 54 -9.86 -6.49 0.49
N ALA A 55 -10.07 -7.02 -0.72
CA ALA A 55 -11.32 -7.70 -1.07
C ALA A 55 -11.42 -9.11 -0.45
N LEU A 56 -10.28 -9.78 -0.27
CA LEU A 56 -10.20 -11.11 0.35
C LEU A 56 -10.18 -10.98 1.88
N ASP A 57 -9.58 -9.91 2.41
CA ASP A 57 -9.60 -9.56 3.83
C ASP A 57 -11.00 -9.15 4.30
N ALA A 58 -11.77 -8.42 3.48
CA ALA A 58 -13.18 -8.15 3.76
C ALA A 58 -14.05 -9.43 3.76
N ALA A 59 -13.69 -10.42 2.94
CA ALA A 59 -14.39 -11.70 2.83
C ALA A 59 -13.99 -12.69 3.94
N SER A 60 -12.81 -12.54 4.55
CA SER A 60 -12.22 -13.48 5.52
C SER A 60 -12.73 -13.31 6.96
N LYS A 61 -13.99 -12.88 7.16
CA LYS A 61 -14.68 -12.88 8.48
C LYS A 61 -14.61 -14.23 9.23
N VAL A 62 -14.15 -15.30 8.59
CA VAL A 62 -13.79 -16.58 9.19
C VAL A 62 -12.26 -16.63 9.28
N GLY A 63 -11.75 -16.37 10.48
CA GLY A 63 -10.33 -16.11 10.71
C GLY A 63 -9.36 -17.24 10.34
N GLY A 64 -8.10 -16.84 10.20
CA GLY A 64 -6.93 -17.72 10.20
C GLY A 64 -6.11 -17.67 8.92
N PHE A 65 -4.84 -17.25 9.05
CA PHE A 65 -3.66 -17.71 8.29
C PHE A 65 -3.76 -17.85 6.75
N PHE A 66 -4.69 -17.17 6.07
CA PHE A 66 -4.86 -17.26 4.61
C PHE A 66 -4.66 -15.94 3.85
N GLY A 67 -4.41 -14.82 4.55
CA GLY A 67 -4.11 -13.52 3.89
C GLY A 67 -2.81 -13.54 3.07
N SER A 68 -1.82 -14.33 3.48
CA SER A 68 -0.55 -14.46 2.73
C SER A 68 -0.66 -15.26 1.43
N VAL A 69 -1.76 -16.03 1.24
CA VAL A 69 -1.97 -16.92 0.09
C VAL A 69 -2.79 -16.25 -1.02
N ALA A 70 -3.54 -15.18 -0.70
CA ALA A 70 -4.31 -14.39 -1.66
C ALA A 70 -3.43 -13.71 -2.74
N SER A 71 -2.25 -13.22 -2.34
CA SER A 71 -1.23 -12.67 -3.23
C SER A 71 -0.66 -13.69 -4.25
N PHE A 72 -0.96 -14.98 -4.09
CA PHE A 72 -0.32 -16.10 -4.81
C PHE A 72 -0.98 -16.44 -6.16
N LEU A 73 -2.17 -15.91 -6.49
CA LEU A 73 -2.91 -16.29 -7.70
C LEU A 73 -2.65 -15.41 -8.94
N GLY A 74 -1.70 -14.47 -8.87
CA GLY A 74 -1.29 -13.65 -10.02
C GLY A 74 0.22 -13.61 -10.21
N GLY A 75 0.68 -13.44 -11.46
CA GLY A 75 2.11 -13.31 -11.80
C GLY A 75 2.84 -12.19 -11.05
N LYS A 76 2.09 -11.23 -10.48
CA LYS A 76 2.58 -10.16 -9.60
C LYS A 76 3.14 -10.67 -8.26
N GLY A 77 2.50 -11.68 -7.64
CA GLY A 77 2.89 -12.17 -6.31
C GLY A 77 4.31 -12.71 -6.28
N GLY A 78 4.70 -13.44 -7.34
CA GLY A 78 6.05 -13.94 -7.50
C GLY A 78 7.10 -12.82 -7.64
N ALA A 79 6.79 -11.76 -8.39
CA ALA A 79 7.68 -10.60 -8.52
C ALA A 79 7.85 -9.86 -7.19
N LEU A 80 6.75 -9.60 -6.46
CA LEU A 80 6.82 -8.96 -5.13
C LEU A 80 7.58 -9.80 -4.12
N LYS A 81 7.36 -11.12 -4.09
CA LYS A 81 8.11 -12.03 -3.21
C LYS A 81 9.61 -11.95 -3.48
N ARG A 82 10.02 -11.99 -4.75
CA ARG A 82 11.44 -11.86 -5.13
C ARG A 82 12.04 -10.51 -4.74
N LEU A 83 11.28 -9.42 -4.88
CA LEU A 83 11.73 -8.09 -4.45
C LEU A 83 11.94 -8.05 -2.92
N ASN A 84 11.00 -8.60 -2.15
CA ASN A 84 11.13 -8.70 -0.70
C ASN A 84 12.33 -9.57 -0.30
N GLU A 85 12.57 -10.69 -0.99
CA GLU A 85 13.76 -11.55 -0.77
C GLU A 85 15.08 -10.81 -1.07
N MET A 86 15.07 -9.81 -1.95
CA MET A 86 16.21 -8.91 -2.20
C MET A 86 16.30 -7.75 -1.21
N GLY A 87 15.40 -7.67 -0.23
CA GLY A 87 15.38 -6.61 0.79
C GLY A 87 14.74 -5.30 0.33
N PHE A 88 13.99 -5.29 -0.79
CA PHE A 88 13.15 -4.13 -1.11
C PHE A 88 11.98 -4.07 -0.15
N GLU A 89 11.68 -2.85 0.32
CA GLU A 89 10.56 -2.58 1.22
C GLU A 89 9.64 -1.48 0.66
N SER A 90 8.39 -1.47 1.12
CA SER A 90 7.44 -0.43 0.72
C SER A 90 7.71 0.86 1.51
N THR A 91 8.29 1.85 0.83
CA THR A 91 8.73 3.11 1.44
C THR A 91 7.67 4.22 1.34
N PHE A 92 6.97 4.30 0.21
CA PHE A 92 5.90 5.26 -0.01
C PHE A 92 4.74 4.59 -0.75
N THR A 93 3.58 4.54 -0.09
CA THR A 93 2.41 3.84 -0.61
C THR A 93 1.18 4.69 -0.37
N ILE A 94 0.32 4.80 -1.38
CA ILE A 94 -1.02 5.35 -1.25
C ILE A 94 -1.97 4.28 -1.77
N GLU A 95 -2.88 3.85 -0.90
CA GLU A 95 -3.88 2.83 -1.18
C GLU A 95 -5.26 3.33 -0.80
N GLY A 96 -6.30 2.71 -1.37
CA GLY A 96 -7.66 3.06 -1.05
C GLY A 96 -8.62 1.94 -1.38
N TYR A 97 -9.58 1.76 -0.48
CA TYR A 97 -10.67 0.80 -0.58
C TYR A 97 -11.89 1.35 0.15
N VAL A 98 -12.99 0.61 0.16
CA VAL A 98 -14.23 1.00 0.84
C VAL A 98 -14.38 0.19 2.12
N CYS A 99 -14.54 0.85 3.26
CA CYS A 99 -14.88 0.25 4.55
C CYS A 99 -16.17 0.88 5.09
N LYS A 100 -17.12 0.07 5.58
CA LYS A 100 -18.44 0.53 6.05
C LYS A 100 -19.23 1.39 5.03
N GLY A 101 -18.93 1.22 3.73
CA GLY A 101 -19.49 2.04 2.64
C GLY A 101 -18.82 3.39 2.44
N THR A 102 -17.81 3.73 3.24
CA THR A 102 -17.02 4.96 3.15
C THR A 102 -15.69 4.69 2.42
N ASP A 103 -15.27 5.63 1.57
CA ASP A 103 -13.97 5.61 0.93
C ASP A 103 -12.86 5.82 1.97
N VAL A 104 -11.93 4.88 2.05
CA VAL A 104 -10.75 4.94 2.93
C VAL A 104 -9.50 5.15 2.09
N ARG A 105 -8.53 5.89 2.65
CA ARG A 105 -7.18 6.02 2.13
C ARG A 105 -6.17 5.60 3.18
N LEU A 106 -5.25 4.74 2.78
CA LEU A 106 -4.08 4.36 3.56
C LEU A 106 -2.86 5.04 2.97
N MET A 107 -2.02 5.64 3.82
CA MET A 107 -0.80 6.30 3.40
C MET A 107 0.39 5.80 4.21
N LYS A 108 1.42 5.28 3.54
CA LYS A 108 2.73 4.98 4.12
C LYS A 108 3.74 5.98 3.63
N ARG A 109 4.56 6.50 4.55
CA ARG A 109 5.77 7.28 4.26
C ARG A 109 6.98 6.61 4.90
N PHE A 110 8.17 6.96 4.45
CA PHE A 110 9.43 6.40 4.95
C PHE A 110 9.73 6.80 6.40
N ASP A 111 9.21 7.95 6.82
CA ASP A 111 9.47 8.61 8.10
C ASP A 111 8.31 8.48 9.10
N SER A 112 7.25 7.75 8.76
CA SER A 112 6.10 7.60 9.65
C SER A 112 5.42 6.24 9.52
N ASP A 113 4.66 5.92 10.55
CA ASP A 113 3.65 4.86 10.54
C ASP A 113 2.63 5.08 9.41
N TRP A 114 1.88 4.02 9.10
CA TRP A 114 0.72 4.11 8.22
C TRP A 114 -0.30 5.07 8.81
N ALA A 115 -0.83 5.96 7.99
CA ALA A 115 -1.92 6.85 8.35
C ALA A 115 -3.19 6.44 7.61
N VAL A 116 -4.32 6.46 8.32
CA VAL A 116 -5.62 6.03 7.82
C VAL A 116 -6.59 7.21 7.80
N PHE A 117 -7.27 7.40 6.68
CA PHE A 117 -8.22 8.48 6.47
C PHE A 117 -9.52 7.96 5.87
N ALA A 118 -10.66 8.53 6.28
CA ALA A 118 -11.96 8.31 5.67
C ALA A 118 -12.42 9.57 4.93
N LEU A 119 -12.93 9.43 3.71
CA LEU A 119 -13.56 10.51 2.97
C LEU A 119 -14.89 10.89 3.66
N ASN A 120 -15.11 12.17 3.90
CA ASN A 120 -16.35 12.66 4.47
C ASN A 120 -17.54 12.46 3.53
N ASP A 121 -18.77 12.60 4.04
CA ASP A 121 -19.97 12.32 3.23
C ASP A 121 -20.21 13.36 2.12
N MET A 122 -19.59 14.54 2.24
CA MET A 122 -19.61 15.61 1.24
C MET A 122 -18.63 15.38 0.08
N GLY A 123 -17.65 14.49 0.26
CA GLY A 123 -16.62 14.17 -0.74
C GLY A 123 -15.55 15.26 -0.93
N ASP A 124 -15.49 16.27 -0.05
CA ASP A 124 -14.59 17.41 -0.14
C ASP A 124 -13.45 17.40 0.89
N GLY A 125 -13.46 16.43 1.81
CA GLY A 125 -12.48 16.35 2.89
C GLY A 125 -12.26 14.94 3.41
N TYR A 126 -11.19 14.80 4.20
CA TYR A 126 -10.80 13.55 4.84
C TYR A 126 -10.73 13.71 6.35
N VAL A 127 -11.25 12.71 7.07
CA VAL A 127 -11.15 12.59 8.53
C VAL A 127 -10.07 11.57 8.86
N SER A 128 -9.12 11.93 9.73
CA SER A 128 -8.10 11.00 10.20
C SER A 128 -8.70 9.98 11.17
N LEU A 129 -8.56 8.70 10.84
CA LEU A 129 -9.02 7.59 11.66
C LEU A 129 -7.98 7.20 12.71
N GLY A 130 -6.70 7.11 12.31
CA GLY A 130 -5.62 6.74 13.20
C GLY A 130 -4.32 6.41 12.46
N THR A 131 -3.39 5.78 13.16
CA THR A 131 -2.11 5.33 12.63
C THR A 131 -1.81 3.88 13.02
N SER A 132 -0.99 3.19 12.22
CA SER A 132 -0.56 1.81 12.47
C SER A 132 0.90 1.61 12.06
N LEU A 133 1.68 0.89 12.86
CA LEU A 133 3.06 0.57 12.55
C LEU A 133 3.16 -0.29 11.27
N GLU A 134 2.31 -1.31 11.19
CA GLU A 134 2.18 -2.20 10.02
C GLU A 134 1.01 -1.77 9.13
N ARG A 135 0.95 -2.27 7.89
CA ARG A 135 -0.17 -1.99 6.99
C ARG A 135 -1.49 -2.45 7.65
N PRO A 136 -2.45 -1.55 7.92
CA PRO A 136 -3.70 -1.95 8.57
C PRO A 136 -4.54 -2.82 7.62
N THR A 137 -5.14 -3.86 8.19
CA THR A 137 -6.11 -4.73 7.53
C THR A 137 -7.47 -4.04 7.42
N TYR A 138 -8.41 -4.67 6.72
CA TYR A 138 -9.80 -4.20 6.70
C TYR A 138 -10.37 -4.13 8.13
N GLN A 139 -10.10 -5.13 8.96
CA GLN A 139 -10.60 -5.22 10.34
C GLN A 139 -10.04 -4.11 11.23
N ASP A 140 -8.73 -3.83 11.12
CA ASP A 140 -8.12 -2.73 11.87
C ASP A 140 -8.79 -1.39 11.52
N VAL A 141 -9.09 -1.16 10.24
CA VAL A 141 -9.78 0.05 9.80
C VAL A 141 -11.25 0.08 10.23
N ASP A 142 -11.94 -1.07 10.24
CA ASP A 142 -13.31 -1.19 10.73
C ASP A 142 -13.40 -0.79 12.22
N GLU A 143 -12.43 -1.25 13.03
CA GLU A 143 -12.29 -0.89 14.44
C GLU A 143 -11.95 0.60 14.61
N MET A 144 -11.00 1.14 13.85
CA MET A 144 -10.68 2.58 13.87
C MET A 144 -11.90 3.45 13.52
N MET A 145 -12.80 2.99 12.64
CA MET A 145 -14.05 3.69 12.36
C MET A 145 -15.02 3.65 13.55
N ASP A 146 -15.14 2.51 14.23
CA ASP A 146 -15.98 2.39 15.43
C ASP A 146 -15.48 3.28 16.57
N GLU A 147 -14.17 3.35 16.78
CA GLU A 147 -13.55 4.25 17.78
C GLU A 147 -13.82 5.73 17.49
N LYS A 148 -13.99 6.09 16.21
CA LYS A 148 -14.38 7.43 15.77
C LYS A 148 -15.89 7.66 15.75
N GLY A 149 -16.70 6.66 16.12
CA GLY A 149 -18.16 6.75 16.09
C GLY A 149 -18.75 6.78 14.67
N ILE A 150 -18.01 6.30 13.67
CA ILE A 150 -18.43 6.34 12.26
C ILE A 150 -19.31 5.12 11.98
N ALA A 151 -20.62 5.34 11.95
CA ALA A 151 -21.60 4.31 11.62
C ALA A 151 -21.52 3.86 10.15
N LEU A 152 -22.25 2.82 9.76
CA LEU A 152 -22.38 2.38 8.36
C LEU A 152 -22.97 3.49 7.47
N LYS A 153 -22.46 3.62 6.23
CA LYS A 153 -22.89 4.69 5.31
C LYS A 153 -24.40 4.73 5.09
N TYR A 154 -25.06 3.57 4.93
CA TYR A 154 -26.51 3.56 4.75
C TYR A 154 -27.25 4.20 5.93
N ALA A 155 -26.79 4.00 7.17
CA ALA A 155 -27.41 4.56 8.37
C ALA A 155 -27.25 6.08 8.40
N ARG A 156 -26.08 6.59 8.01
CA ARG A 156 -25.83 8.03 7.86
C ARG A 156 -26.66 8.64 6.73
N ASP A 157 -26.85 7.92 5.64
CA ASP A 157 -27.61 8.38 4.46
C ASP A 157 -29.12 8.52 4.73
N ILE A 158 -29.69 7.65 5.57
CA ILE A 158 -31.12 7.72 5.95
C ILE A 158 -31.38 8.46 7.26
N GLY A 159 -30.35 9.07 7.86
CA GLY A 159 -30.47 9.89 9.08
C GLY A 159 -30.61 9.11 10.39
N LEU A 160 -30.20 7.83 10.42
CA LEU A 160 -30.11 7.03 11.65
C LEU A 160 -28.79 7.21 12.40
N ALA A 161 -27.82 7.91 11.81
CA ALA A 161 -26.54 8.26 12.41
C ALA A 161 -26.05 9.60 11.86
N ASP A 162 -25.14 10.26 12.58
CA ASP A 162 -24.54 11.53 12.17
C ASP A 162 -23.72 11.37 10.88
N LYS A 163 -23.68 12.43 10.06
CA LYS A 163 -22.84 12.51 8.86
C LYS A 163 -21.37 12.62 9.24
N LEU A 164 -20.52 12.03 8.41
CA LEU A 164 -19.05 12.14 8.51
C LEU A 164 -18.55 13.42 7.85
#